data_AF-A0A2G5B822-F1
#
_entry.id   AF-A0A2G5B822-F1
#
_cell.length_a   1.000
_cell.length_b   1.000
_cell.length_c   1.000
_cell.angle_alpha   90.00
_cell.angle_beta   90.00
_cell.angle_gamma   90.00
#
_symmetry.space_group_name_H-M   'P 1'
#
loop_
_entity.id
_entity.type
_entity.pdbx_description
1 polymer ?
#
loop_
_entity_poly.entity_id
_entity_poly.type
_entity_poly.pdbx_seq_one_letter_code
_entity_poly.pdbx_strand_id
1 'polypeptide(L)'
;MTMSTYGEKYESRQNATRANDTHGSTGSTRKRPRSESESAKRDEAVVPGEEKTALAEQENGMVRFEVVYNDTEDESMQRLTELKNIFQKQLPKMPKEYIARLVYDRNHSSLAIIKANGHVVGGITFRLFEQRQFAEIVFCAVSSTEQVKGYGSFLMNNLKDYISANTQARHFLTYADNYAIGYFQKQGFTKDITLDKRLWMGYIKDYEGGTLMQCSMVPKVEYLRVKDILAKQREAVLEKIQAKTRSQIVYPGMKNFKENPELTEIDPFSIPGIVESGWTPEMDEISRRHARSKLNTWQITVVGEMLVHPSAWPFQKPVDSQEVPDYYNVVKEPMDLMTLESNVDENKYPTLDAFVRDARKIFDNCRNYNGEGTRYWRCATSLEKFFDDKVKEWKSRTEK
;
A
#
# COMPACT_ATOMS: atom_id res chain seq x y z
N MET A 1 -31.29 -44.64 -21.91
CA MET A 1 -30.30 -45.73 -21.89
C MET A 1 -28.98 -45.11 -21.49
N THR A 2 -28.30 -45.36 -20.37
CA THR A 2 -28.31 -46.41 -19.32
C THR A 2 -27.46 -45.83 -18.18
N MET A 3 -28.03 -45.52 -17.02
CA MET A 3 -27.75 -46.09 -15.68
C MET A 3 -26.44 -46.87 -15.47
N SER A 4 -25.68 -46.49 -14.43
CA SER A 4 -25.13 -47.36 -13.36
C SER A 4 -24.41 -46.47 -12.31
N THR A 5 -24.98 -46.11 -11.15
CA THR A 5 -25.04 -46.82 -9.83
C THR A 5 -23.71 -47.31 -9.26
N TYR A 6 -23.38 -46.85 -8.04
CA TYR A 6 -22.83 -47.53 -6.83
C TYR A 6 -22.42 -46.39 -5.86
N GLY A 7 -22.84 -46.28 -4.59
CA GLY A 7 -23.38 -47.22 -3.63
C GLY A 7 -22.50 -47.22 -2.37
N GLU A 8 -22.94 -46.50 -1.33
CA GLU A 8 -22.30 -46.28 -0.01
C GLU A 8 -22.15 -47.55 0.86
N LYS A 9 -21.25 -47.48 1.87
CA LYS A 9 -21.49 -47.70 3.34
C LYS A 9 -20.16 -47.89 4.08
N TYR A 10 -19.81 -47.04 5.05
CA TYR A 10 -20.09 -47.12 6.50
C TYR A 10 -19.45 -48.34 7.22
N GLU A 11 -18.55 -48.08 8.17
CA GLU A 11 -18.69 -48.58 9.54
C GLU A 11 -17.76 -47.90 10.57
N SER A 12 -18.32 -47.73 11.76
CA SER A 12 -17.84 -47.16 13.02
C SER A 12 -16.92 -48.10 13.83
N ARG A 13 -16.16 -47.56 14.81
CA ARG A 13 -15.99 -48.19 16.15
C ARG A 13 -15.36 -47.27 17.20
N GLN A 14 -15.94 -47.32 18.40
CA GLN A 14 -15.51 -46.76 19.69
C GLN A 14 -14.60 -47.74 20.48
N ASN A 15 -14.12 -47.26 21.65
CA ASN A 15 -13.56 -47.95 22.84
C ASN A 15 -12.02 -48.09 22.87
N ALA A 16 -11.30 -47.95 24.00
CA ALA A 16 -11.62 -47.67 25.40
C ALA A 16 -10.35 -47.25 26.19
N THR A 17 -10.62 -46.77 27.41
CA THR A 17 -9.81 -46.43 28.60
C THR A 17 -8.68 -47.39 29.03
N ARG A 18 -7.65 -46.84 29.70
CA ARG A 18 -7.06 -47.40 30.94
C ARG A 18 -6.20 -46.39 31.73
N ALA A 19 -6.31 -46.48 33.06
CA ALA A 19 -5.65 -45.69 34.10
C ALA A 19 -4.48 -46.46 34.77
N ASN A 20 -3.63 -45.73 35.53
CA ASN A 20 -2.93 -46.10 36.79
C ASN A 20 -2.07 -44.90 37.25
N ASP A 21 -2.35 -44.26 38.40
CA ASP A 21 -1.82 -44.51 39.78
C ASP A 21 -0.30 -44.27 39.93
N THR A 22 0.30 -43.61 40.94
CA THR A 22 -0.07 -42.79 42.12
C THR A 22 1.25 -42.27 42.76
N HIS A 23 1.14 -41.32 43.72
CA HIS A 23 2.07 -40.94 44.81
C HIS A 23 3.11 -39.81 44.60
N GLY A 24 3.06 -38.84 45.54
CA GLY A 24 4.17 -37.91 45.81
C GLY A 24 3.75 -36.60 46.50
N SER A 25 3.65 -36.63 47.83
CA SER A 25 3.40 -35.48 48.73
C SER A 25 4.47 -34.39 48.66
N THR A 26 4.09 -33.11 48.76
CA THR A 26 4.51 -32.14 49.81
C THR A 26 4.36 -30.66 49.37
N GLY A 27 3.76 -29.84 50.25
CA GLY A 27 4.36 -28.58 50.67
C GLY A 27 4.02 -27.27 49.94
N SER A 28 3.40 -26.36 50.72
CA SER A 28 3.68 -24.92 50.75
C SER A 28 2.86 -23.99 49.86
N THR A 29 1.74 -23.55 50.41
CA THR A 29 1.09 -22.27 50.10
C THR A 29 2.03 -21.09 50.41
N ARG A 30 2.44 -20.35 49.38
CA ARG A 30 2.99 -19.00 49.52
C ARG A 30 2.46 -18.08 48.41
N LYS A 31 1.51 -17.22 48.79
CA LYS A 31 1.11 -16.02 48.05
C LYS A 31 2.34 -15.12 47.84
N ARG A 32 2.55 -14.64 46.60
CA ARG A 32 3.14 -13.32 46.25
C ARG A 32 2.99 -13.08 44.72
N PRO A 33 3.10 -11.83 44.25
CA PRO A 33 2.13 -11.21 43.35
C PRO A 33 2.57 -11.18 41.88
N ARG A 34 1.59 -11.03 40.98
CA ARG A 34 1.81 -10.72 39.56
C ARG A 34 2.36 -9.29 39.42
N SER A 35 3.57 -9.19 38.91
CA SER A 35 4.11 -8.02 38.22
C SER A 35 4.34 -8.38 36.76
N GLU A 36 4.35 -7.37 35.90
CA GLU A 36 4.58 -7.40 34.44
C GLU A 36 3.34 -7.79 33.63
N SER A 37 3.07 -7.24 32.45
CA SER A 37 3.48 -6.04 31.73
C SER A 37 2.62 -6.09 30.45
N GLU A 38 1.73 -5.14 30.23
CA GLU A 38 1.02 -5.04 28.93
C GLU A 38 1.05 -3.59 28.49
N SER A 39 2.24 -3.15 28.06
CA SER A 39 2.37 -1.98 27.22
C SER A 39 1.82 -2.32 25.83
N ALA A 40 0.75 -1.62 25.48
CA ALA A 40 0.14 -1.62 24.17
C ALA A 40 1.21 -1.36 23.08
N LYS A 41 1.34 -2.30 22.15
CA LYS A 41 2.06 -2.12 20.89
C LYS A 41 1.38 -0.99 20.11
N ARG A 42 2.00 0.19 20.12
CA ARG A 42 1.73 1.29 19.19
C ARG A 42 2.90 1.37 18.21
N ASP A 43 2.55 1.28 16.94
CA ASP A 43 3.27 1.72 15.74
C ASP A 43 4.79 1.54 15.73
N GLU A 44 5.25 0.52 14.99
CA GLU A 44 6.64 0.38 14.57
C GLU A 44 7.08 1.61 13.77
N ALA A 45 7.70 2.55 14.49
CA ALA A 45 8.50 3.60 13.89
C ALA A 45 9.65 2.96 13.10
N VAL A 46 9.75 3.31 11.83
CA VAL A 46 10.89 2.97 10.96
C VAL A 46 12.20 3.37 11.67
N VAL A 47 13.03 2.38 11.96
CA VAL A 47 14.29 2.55 12.71
C VAL A 47 15.25 3.49 11.94
N PRO A 48 15.70 4.62 12.51
CA PRO A 48 16.47 5.66 11.80
C PRO A 48 17.96 5.32 11.48
N GLY A 49 18.39 4.07 11.61
CA GLY A 49 19.81 3.70 11.70
C GLY A 49 20.55 3.42 10.38
N GLU A 50 19.86 2.97 9.32
CA GLU A 50 20.54 2.25 8.22
C GLU A 50 21.12 3.16 7.12
N GLU A 51 20.53 4.32 6.83
CA GLU A 51 21.03 5.26 5.81
C GLU A 51 22.02 6.29 6.35
N LYS A 52 22.10 6.46 7.69
CA LYS A 52 23.08 7.35 8.32
C LYS A 52 24.52 6.87 8.06
N THR A 53 24.72 5.57 7.89
CA THR A 53 26.04 4.98 7.68
C THR A 53 26.63 5.38 6.33
N ALA A 54 25.88 5.25 5.22
CA ALA A 54 26.41 5.56 3.89
C ALA A 54 26.73 7.05 3.68
N LEU A 55 25.87 7.94 4.16
CA LEU A 55 26.10 9.40 4.14
C LEU A 55 27.32 9.77 5.01
N ALA A 56 27.38 9.27 6.24
CA ALA A 56 28.51 9.52 7.13
C ALA A 56 29.82 8.97 6.57
N GLU A 57 29.80 7.80 5.92
CA GLU A 57 30.99 7.26 5.24
C GLU A 57 31.45 8.13 4.08
N GLN A 58 30.54 8.75 3.33
CA GLN A 58 30.90 9.71 2.28
C GLN A 58 31.50 10.99 2.86
N GLU A 59 30.88 11.56 3.90
CA GLU A 59 31.39 12.76 4.58
C GLU A 59 32.79 12.53 5.19
N ASN A 60 33.05 11.32 5.67
CA ASN A 60 34.36 10.90 6.17
C ASN A 60 35.34 10.49 5.05
N GLY A 61 34.97 10.63 3.77
CA GLY A 61 35.82 10.31 2.62
C GLY A 61 36.08 8.81 2.42
N MET A 62 35.30 7.93 3.06
CA MET A 62 35.45 6.47 2.95
C MET A 62 34.85 5.91 1.67
N VAL A 63 33.84 6.58 1.10
CA VAL A 63 33.21 6.24 -0.17
C VAL A 63 33.06 7.47 -1.06
N ARG A 64 33.18 7.28 -2.37
CA ARG A 64 32.90 8.28 -3.40
C ARG A 64 32.03 7.72 -4.50
N PHE A 65 31.34 8.60 -5.22
CA PHE A 65 30.49 8.27 -6.35
C PHE A 65 31.14 8.75 -7.63
N GLU A 66 31.15 7.90 -8.64
CA GLU A 66 31.74 8.22 -9.92
C GLU A 66 30.86 7.68 -11.04
N VAL A 67 30.61 8.50 -12.05
CA VAL A 67 29.95 8.05 -13.28
C VAL A 67 31.02 7.55 -14.22
N VAL A 68 30.95 6.27 -14.54
CA VAL A 68 31.92 5.55 -15.36
C VAL A 68 31.24 5.12 -16.65
N TYR A 69 31.93 5.25 -17.76
CA TYR A 69 31.49 4.83 -19.09
C TYR A 69 32.67 4.20 -19.84
N ASN A 70 32.40 3.51 -20.95
CA ASN A 70 33.46 2.89 -21.74
C ASN A 70 34.16 3.93 -22.62
N ASP A 71 35.14 4.60 -22.04
CA ASP A 71 36.09 5.55 -22.67
C ASP A 71 37.38 4.88 -23.15
N THR A 72 37.51 3.56 -22.99
CA THR A 72 38.71 2.75 -23.25
C THR A 72 39.92 3.00 -22.33
N GLU A 73 39.75 3.79 -21.27
CA GLU A 73 40.78 4.00 -20.25
C GLU A 73 40.84 2.81 -19.28
N ASP A 74 42.05 2.47 -18.83
CA ASP A 74 42.29 1.33 -17.95
C ASP A 74 41.50 1.43 -16.63
N GLU A 75 41.44 2.62 -16.04
CA GLU A 75 40.76 2.86 -14.76
C GLU A 75 39.24 2.68 -14.88
N SER A 76 38.64 3.24 -15.94
CA SER A 76 37.21 3.08 -16.26
C SER A 76 36.88 1.62 -16.57
N MET A 77 37.72 0.94 -17.34
CA MET A 77 37.53 -0.48 -17.67
C MET A 77 37.67 -1.38 -16.44
N GLN A 78 38.58 -1.07 -15.51
CA GLN A 78 38.70 -1.78 -14.24
C GLN A 78 37.40 -1.64 -13.43
N ARG A 79 36.90 -0.41 -13.25
CA ARG A 79 35.65 -0.14 -12.51
C ARG A 79 34.44 -0.83 -13.14
N LEU A 80 34.30 -0.76 -14.47
CA LEU A 80 33.22 -1.44 -15.21
C LEU A 80 33.32 -2.96 -15.07
N THR A 81 34.53 -3.50 -15.02
CA THR A 81 34.76 -4.93 -14.81
C THR A 81 34.33 -5.38 -13.42
N GLU A 82 34.64 -4.59 -12.38
CA GLU A 82 34.18 -4.85 -11.02
C GLU A 82 32.65 -4.78 -10.91
N LEU A 83 32.02 -3.75 -11.51
CA LEU A 83 30.56 -3.64 -11.59
C LEU A 83 29.92 -4.84 -12.29
N LYS A 84 30.44 -5.22 -13.45
CA LYS A 84 29.99 -6.42 -14.19
C LYS A 84 30.03 -7.66 -13.30
N ASN A 85 31.11 -7.86 -12.56
CA ASN A 85 31.25 -9.01 -11.66
C ASN A 85 30.22 -8.98 -10.52
N ILE A 86 29.91 -7.79 -9.98
CA ILE A 86 28.85 -7.63 -8.97
C ILE A 86 27.49 -7.96 -9.58
N PHE A 87 27.13 -7.38 -10.73
CA PHE A 87 25.87 -7.65 -11.40
C PHE A 87 25.69 -9.14 -11.73
N GLN A 88 26.73 -9.80 -12.25
CA GLN A 88 26.68 -11.24 -12.55
C GLN A 88 26.45 -12.11 -11.31
N LYS A 89 26.88 -11.67 -10.12
CA LYS A 89 26.65 -12.39 -8.86
C LYS A 89 25.28 -12.08 -8.26
N GLN A 90 24.85 -10.82 -8.31
CA GLN A 90 23.61 -10.36 -7.67
C GLN A 90 22.36 -10.55 -8.55
N LEU A 91 22.52 -10.71 -9.86
CA LEU A 91 21.45 -10.92 -10.84
C LEU A 91 21.57 -12.29 -11.53
N PRO A 92 21.37 -13.41 -10.82
CA PRO A 92 21.62 -14.76 -11.35
C PRO A 92 20.69 -15.16 -12.50
N LYS A 93 19.53 -14.49 -12.64
CA LYS A 93 18.58 -14.72 -13.73
C LYS A 93 18.99 -14.05 -15.05
N MET A 94 19.96 -13.12 -15.00
CA MET A 94 20.44 -12.41 -16.18
C MET A 94 21.65 -13.13 -16.78
N PRO A 95 21.68 -13.39 -18.10
CA PRO A 95 22.82 -14.02 -18.75
C PRO A 95 24.11 -13.20 -18.55
N LYS A 96 25.23 -13.89 -18.26
CA LYS A 96 26.50 -13.22 -17.93
C LYS A 96 27.04 -12.40 -19.10
N GLU A 97 26.89 -12.92 -20.31
CA GLU A 97 27.27 -12.28 -21.57
C GLU A 97 26.41 -11.05 -21.85
N TYR A 98 25.12 -11.12 -21.49
CA TYR A 98 24.20 -10.00 -21.62
C TYR A 98 24.59 -8.84 -20.71
N ILE A 99 24.89 -9.12 -19.44
CA ILE A 99 25.40 -8.12 -18.49
C ILE A 99 26.69 -7.49 -19.02
N ALA A 100 27.67 -8.32 -19.42
CA ALA A 100 28.94 -7.83 -19.93
C ALA A 100 28.75 -6.91 -21.14
N ARG A 101 27.92 -7.34 -22.10
CA ARG A 101 27.65 -6.56 -23.32
C ARG A 101 27.09 -5.18 -23.01
N LEU A 102 26.16 -5.06 -22.06
CA LEU A 102 25.54 -3.77 -21.73
C LEU A 102 26.40 -2.90 -20.82
N VAL A 103 27.13 -3.48 -19.86
CA VAL A 103 28.03 -2.72 -18.98
C VAL A 103 29.17 -2.08 -19.76
N TYR A 104 29.68 -2.76 -20.79
CA TYR A 104 30.73 -2.22 -21.68
C TYR A 104 30.19 -1.50 -22.91
N ASP A 105 28.86 -1.37 -23.08
CA ASP A 105 28.28 -0.66 -24.22
C ASP A 105 28.51 0.85 -24.08
N ARG A 106 28.98 1.51 -25.14
CA ARG A 106 29.31 2.95 -25.12
C ARG A 106 28.10 3.87 -24.95
N ASN A 107 26.88 3.37 -25.19
CA ASN A 107 25.65 4.12 -24.97
C ASN A 107 25.12 3.96 -23.53
N HIS A 108 25.79 3.17 -22.70
CA HIS A 108 25.44 2.98 -21.31
C HIS A 108 26.47 3.65 -20.41
N SER A 109 26.00 4.14 -19.27
CA SER A 109 26.84 4.70 -18.22
C SER A 109 26.50 4.02 -16.92
N SER A 110 27.46 3.94 -16.01
CA SER A 110 27.26 3.33 -14.70
C SER A 110 27.67 4.29 -13.60
N LEU A 111 26.75 4.57 -12.68
CA LEU A 111 27.09 5.23 -11.43
C LEU A 111 27.64 4.17 -10.46
N ALA A 112 28.88 4.30 -10.05
CA ALA A 112 29.58 3.37 -9.16
C ALA A 112 29.81 3.96 -7.77
N ILE A 113 29.70 3.12 -6.73
CA ILE A 113 30.19 3.43 -5.37
C ILE A 113 31.59 2.84 -5.24
N ILE A 114 32.57 3.71 -5.00
CA ILE A 114 33.97 3.34 -4.88
C ILE A 114 34.43 3.63 -3.45
N LYS A 115 34.99 2.62 -2.78
CA LYS A 115 35.60 2.78 -1.46
C LYS A 115 36.96 3.47 -1.54
N ALA A 116 37.46 3.99 -0.42
CA ALA A 116 38.78 4.63 -0.33
C ALA A 116 39.94 3.74 -0.81
N ASN A 117 39.78 2.41 -0.72
CA ASN A 117 40.73 1.43 -1.24
C ASN A 117 40.65 1.19 -2.76
N GLY A 118 39.78 1.90 -3.47
CA GLY A 118 39.60 1.80 -4.93
C GLY A 118 38.60 0.75 -5.39
N HIS A 119 38.10 -0.11 -4.50
CA HIS A 119 37.16 -1.17 -4.88
C HIS A 119 35.73 -0.67 -5.02
N VAL A 120 35.05 -1.18 -6.04
CA VAL A 120 33.64 -0.95 -6.31
C VAL A 120 32.78 -1.82 -5.40
N VAL A 121 31.80 -1.19 -4.75
CA VAL A 121 30.87 -1.83 -3.82
C VAL A 121 29.52 -2.14 -4.47
N GLY A 122 29.13 -1.34 -5.46
CA GLY A 122 27.85 -1.45 -6.13
C GLY A 122 27.69 -0.36 -7.18
N GLY A 123 26.61 -0.45 -7.95
CA GLY A 123 26.32 0.57 -8.95
C GLY A 123 24.95 0.42 -9.59
N ILE A 124 24.61 1.44 -10.38
CA ILE A 124 23.47 1.46 -11.29
C ILE A 124 23.99 1.70 -12.70
N THR A 125 23.75 0.76 -13.61
CA THR A 125 23.94 0.97 -15.05
C THR A 125 22.65 1.50 -15.65
N PHE A 126 22.75 2.62 -16.37
CA PHE A 126 21.62 3.28 -17.00
C PHE A 126 21.95 3.70 -18.44
N ARG A 127 20.90 3.93 -19.23
CA ARG A 127 20.97 4.45 -20.59
C ARG A 127 20.11 5.71 -20.70
N LEU A 128 20.72 6.81 -21.11
CA LEU A 128 20.05 8.11 -21.19
C LEU A 128 19.41 8.31 -22.57
N PHE A 129 18.15 8.76 -22.58
CA PHE A 129 17.43 9.16 -23.79
C PHE A 129 17.05 10.64 -23.67
N GLU A 130 18.04 11.54 -23.82
CA GLU A 130 17.85 12.99 -23.57
C GLU A 130 16.70 13.60 -24.35
N GLN A 131 16.61 13.33 -25.65
CA GLN A 131 15.55 13.85 -26.53
C GLN A 131 14.14 13.38 -26.12
N ARG A 132 14.05 12.32 -25.32
CA ARG A 132 12.81 11.69 -24.85
C ARG A 132 12.57 11.93 -23.36
N GLN A 133 13.45 12.68 -22.70
CA GLN A 133 13.36 13.10 -21.31
C GLN A 133 13.23 11.93 -20.30
N PHE A 134 13.79 10.76 -20.61
CA PHE A 134 13.87 9.65 -19.67
C PHE A 134 15.22 8.94 -19.70
N ALA A 135 15.53 8.19 -18.66
CA ALA A 135 16.63 7.22 -18.65
C ALA A 135 16.11 5.82 -18.29
N GLU A 136 16.66 4.81 -18.95
CA GLU A 136 16.42 3.40 -18.63
C GLU A 136 17.41 2.96 -17.57
N ILE A 137 16.94 2.44 -16.45
CA ILE A 137 17.77 1.73 -15.48
C ILE A 137 17.86 0.28 -15.92
N VAL A 138 19.07 -0.14 -16.27
CA VAL A 138 19.33 -1.47 -16.84
C VAL A 138 19.71 -2.45 -15.73
N PHE A 139 20.65 -2.05 -14.86
CA PHE A 139 21.10 -2.85 -13.73
C PHE A 139 21.18 -2.01 -12.48
N CYS A 140 20.84 -2.59 -11.33
CA CYS A 140 20.98 -1.97 -10.02
C CYS A 140 21.33 -3.05 -9.01
N ALA A 141 22.54 -2.99 -8.45
CA ALA A 141 22.98 -3.96 -7.45
C ALA A 141 24.07 -3.40 -6.53
N VAL A 142 24.09 -3.91 -5.31
CA VAL A 142 25.15 -3.69 -4.32
C VAL A 142 25.69 -5.05 -3.91
N SER A 143 26.99 -5.16 -3.67
CA SER A 143 27.64 -6.36 -3.17
C SER A 143 26.94 -6.86 -1.90
N SER A 144 26.72 -8.17 -1.80
CA SER A 144 26.04 -8.80 -0.66
C SER A 144 26.71 -8.51 0.69
N THR A 145 28.03 -8.34 0.71
CA THR A 145 28.80 -7.97 1.92
C THR A 145 28.50 -6.55 2.43
N GLU A 146 27.92 -5.71 1.58
CA GLU A 146 27.68 -4.29 1.83
C GLU A 146 26.17 -3.95 1.75
N GLN A 147 25.31 -4.95 1.55
CA GLN A 147 23.86 -4.77 1.61
C GLN A 147 23.41 -4.39 3.03
N VAL A 148 22.21 -3.81 3.15
CA VAL A 148 21.59 -3.35 4.42
C VAL A 148 22.27 -2.11 5.06
N LYS A 149 23.39 -1.62 4.53
CA LYS A 149 24.03 -0.36 4.96
C LYS A 149 23.44 0.92 4.34
N GLY A 150 22.26 0.83 3.73
CA GLY A 150 21.61 1.96 3.05
C GLY A 150 22.21 2.38 1.69
N TYR A 151 23.30 1.75 1.22
CA TYR A 151 23.93 2.12 -0.06
C TYR A 151 22.97 2.08 -1.26
N GLY A 152 21.98 1.18 -1.28
CA GLY A 152 21.02 1.08 -2.37
C GLY A 152 20.15 2.33 -2.53
N SER A 153 19.56 2.84 -1.44
CA SER A 153 18.83 4.11 -1.48
C SER A 153 19.76 5.26 -1.81
N PHE A 154 20.97 5.23 -1.25
CA PHE A 154 21.94 6.29 -1.43
C PHE A 154 22.44 6.40 -2.88
N LEU A 155 22.64 5.27 -3.56
CA LEU A 155 22.94 5.18 -5.00
C LEU A 155 21.84 5.83 -5.84
N MET A 156 20.58 5.52 -5.52
CA MET A 156 19.44 6.04 -6.25
C MET A 156 19.27 7.56 -6.06
N ASN A 157 19.49 8.07 -4.85
CA ASN A 157 19.45 9.51 -4.58
C ASN A 157 20.57 10.25 -5.33
N ASN A 158 21.81 9.73 -5.28
CA ASN A 158 22.91 10.26 -6.08
C ASN A 158 22.60 10.24 -7.58
N LEU A 159 21.99 9.16 -8.09
CA LEU A 159 21.60 9.07 -9.50
C LEU A 159 20.55 10.12 -9.88
N LYS A 160 19.51 10.29 -9.04
CA LYS A 160 18.47 11.28 -9.27
C LYS A 160 19.03 12.71 -9.30
N ASP A 161 19.90 13.04 -8.35
CA ASP A 161 20.54 14.35 -8.27
C ASP A 161 21.48 14.57 -9.46
N TYR A 162 22.30 13.57 -9.81
CA TYR A 162 23.16 13.62 -10.99
C TYR A 162 22.36 13.84 -12.28
N ILE A 163 21.33 13.05 -12.54
CA ILE A 163 20.53 13.14 -13.76
C ILE A 163 19.76 14.47 -13.80
N SER A 164 19.20 14.91 -12.67
CA SER A 164 18.45 16.17 -12.59
C SER A 164 19.33 17.41 -12.77
N ALA A 165 20.60 17.35 -12.37
CA ALA A 165 21.55 18.45 -12.49
C ALA A 165 22.22 18.51 -13.87
N ASN A 166 22.50 17.36 -14.49
CA ASN A 166 23.32 17.28 -15.70
C ASN A 166 22.53 17.02 -17.00
N THR A 167 21.23 16.70 -16.92
CA THR A 167 20.44 16.28 -18.09
C THR A 167 19.03 16.88 -18.09
N GLN A 168 18.29 16.68 -19.19
CA GLN A 168 16.88 17.05 -19.29
C GLN A 168 15.92 15.91 -18.88
N ALA A 169 16.45 14.73 -18.51
CA ALA A 169 15.61 13.60 -18.17
C ALA A 169 14.84 13.84 -16.86
N ARG A 170 13.55 13.50 -16.87
CA ARG A 170 12.62 13.66 -15.74
C ARG A 170 12.07 12.33 -15.24
N HIS A 171 12.20 11.28 -16.04
CA HIS A 171 11.64 9.97 -15.74
C HIS A 171 12.72 8.89 -15.75
N PHE A 172 12.59 7.92 -14.86
CA PHE A 172 13.26 6.64 -14.96
C PHE A 172 12.28 5.55 -15.33
N LEU A 173 12.69 4.67 -16.24
CA LEU A 173 11.99 3.44 -16.56
C LEU A 173 12.90 2.26 -16.23
N THR A 174 12.33 1.20 -15.67
CA THR A 174 13.07 -0.01 -15.32
C THR A 174 12.15 -1.22 -15.43
N TYR A 175 12.71 -2.37 -15.81
CA TYR A 175 12.08 -3.66 -15.54
C TYR A 175 12.62 -4.18 -14.21
N ALA A 176 11.74 -4.31 -13.22
CA ALA A 176 12.07 -4.80 -11.90
C ALA A 176 11.67 -6.27 -11.74
N ASP A 177 12.60 -7.09 -11.26
CA ASP A 177 12.29 -8.43 -10.78
C ASP A 177 11.32 -8.38 -9.59
N ASN A 178 10.52 -9.43 -9.40
CA ASN A 178 9.54 -9.51 -8.31
C ASN A 178 10.12 -9.23 -6.91
N TYR A 179 11.38 -9.62 -6.67
CA TYR A 179 12.07 -9.35 -5.40
C TYR A 179 12.53 -7.89 -5.24
N ALA A 180 12.69 -7.16 -6.34
CA ALA A 180 13.17 -5.77 -6.35
C ALA A 180 12.03 -4.74 -6.36
N ILE A 181 10.78 -5.14 -6.63
CA ILE A 181 9.62 -4.22 -6.67
C ILE A 181 9.53 -3.38 -5.39
N GLY A 182 9.68 -4.00 -4.21
CA GLY A 182 9.61 -3.29 -2.93
C GLY A 182 10.74 -2.25 -2.75
N TYR A 183 11.94 -2.53 -3.26
CA TYR A 183 13.03 -1.55 -3.29
C TYR A 183 12.66 -0.37 -4.19
N PHE A 184 12.25 -0.62 -5.44
CA PHE A 184 11.89 0.44 -6.39
C PHE A 184 10.70 1.28 -5.89
N GLN A 185 9.69 0.66 -5.28
CA GLN A 185 8.58 1.39 -4.65
C GLN A 185 9.05 2.36 -3.56
N LYS A 186 9.96 1.94 -2.68
CA LYS A 186 10.58 2.83 -1.68
C LYS A 186 11.35 3.97 -2.31
N GLN A 187 11.92 3.76 -3.50
CA GLN A 187 12.60 4.81 -4.27
C GLN A 187 11.63 5.67 -5.10
N GLY A 188 10.31 5.53 -4.95
CA GLY A 188 9.33 6.34 -5.67
C GLY A 188 9.02 5.86 -7.08
N PHE A 189 9.25 4.58 -7.38
CA PHE A 189 8.76 3.96 -8.61
C PHE A 189 7.33 3.41 -8.42
N THR A 190 6.52 3.52 -9.47
CA THR A 190 5.16 2.97 -9.54
C THR A 190 5.02 2.03 -10.74
N LYS A 191 4.05 1.12 -10.68
CA LYS A 191 3.66 0.28 -11.83
C LYS A 191 2.80 1.04 -12.84
N ASP A 192 2.28 2.19 -12.45
CA ASP A 192 1.48 3.06 -13.32
C ASP A 192 2.41 3.90 -14.21
N ILE A 193 2.42 3.60 -15.51
CA ILE A 193 3.32 4.23 -16.47
C ILE A 193 2.57 5.40 -17.12
N THR A 194 2.83 6.60 -16.63
CA THR A 194 2.20 7.84 -17.13
C THR A 194 2.92 8.43 -18.33
N LEU A 195 4.17 8.02 -18.60
CA LEU A 195 4.93 8.47 -19.77
C LEU A 195 4.33 7.88 -21.06
N ASP A 196 4.10 8.71 -22.08
CA ASP A 196 3.53 8.29 -23.37
C ASP A 196 4.33 7.10 -23.94
N LYS A 197 3.61 6.01 -24.25
CA LYS A 197 4.14 4.78 -24.84
C LYS A 197 5.01 5.05 -26.08
N ARG A 198 4.69 6.06 -26.89
CA ARG A 198 5.48 6.43 -28.09
C ARG A 198 6.89 6.91 -27.76
N LEU A 199 7.13 7.38 -26.54
CA LEU A 199 8.43 7.85 -26.11
C LEU A 199 9.39 6.71 -25.76
N TRP A 200 8.89 5.59 -25.23
CA TRP A 200 9.74 4.53 -24.68
C TRP A 200 9.56 3.15 -25.32
N MET A 201 8.41 2.86 -25.92
CA MET A 201 8.14 1.57 -26.55
C MET A 201 9.10 1.33 -27.73
N GLY A 202 9.80 0.19 -27.69
CA GLY A 202 10.83 -0.16 -28.67
C GLY A 202 12.23 0.43 -28.40
N TYR A 203 12.37 1.31 -27.41
CA TYR A 203 13.67 1.89 -27.01
C TYR A 203 14.29 1.15 -25.82
N ILE A 204 13.46 0.82 -24.82
CA ILE A 204 13.87 0.05 -23.65
C ILE A 204 13.82 -1.46 -23.94
N LYS A 205 14.58 -2.24 -23.18
CA LYS A 205 14.59 -3.70 -23.33
C LYS A 205 13.50 -4.34 -22.47
N ASP A 206 12.70 -5.19 -23.10
CA ASP A 206 11.72 -6.02 -22.40
C ASP A 206 12.44 -7.20 -21.75
N TYR A 207 12.16 -7.42 -20.46
CA TYR A 207 12.68 -8.57 -19.72
C TYR A 207 11.53 -9.50 -19.34
N GLU A 208 11.63 -10.76 -19.75
CA GLU A 208 10.65 -11.77 -19.42
C GLU A 208 10.61 -12.00 -17.90
N GLY A 209 9.43 -11.86 -17.30
CA GLY A 209 9.24 -11.96 -15.84
C GLY A 209 9.58 -10.69 -15.06
N GLY A 210 9.99 -9.60 -15.72
CA GLY A 210 10.15 -8.28 -15.11
C GLY A 210 8.84 -7.49 -15.11
N THR A 211 8.62 -6.68 -14.06
CA THR A 211 7.54 -5.69 -14.01
C THR A 211 8.08 -4.33 -14.44
N LEU A 212 7.50 -3.75 -15.49
CA LEU A 212 7.82 -2.37 -15.88
C LEU A 212 7.40 -1.39 -14.78
N MET A 213 8.30 -0.50 -14.39
CA MET A 213 8.07 0.52 -13.37
C MET A 213 8.61 1.88 -13.80
N GLN A 214 7.94 2.95 -13.40
CA GLN A 214 8.30 4.33 -13.68
C GLN A 214 8.57 5.11 -12.39
N CYS A 215 9.64 5.90 -12.35
CA CYS A 215 9.85 6.96 -11.36
C CYS A 215 9.81 8.32 -12.05
N SER A 216 8.97 9.23 -11.55
CA SER A 216 8.96 10.63 -11.99
C SER A 216 9.68 11.47 -10.96
N MET A 217 10.81 12.07 -11.36
CA MET A 217 11.62 12.89 -10.45
C MET A 217 10.92 14.22 -10.16
N VAL A 218 10.95 14.62 -8.89
CA VAL A 218 10.35 15.86 -8.41
C VAL A 218 11.31 17.01 -8.73
N PRO A 219 10.87 18.05 -9.45
CA PRO A 219 11.73 19.16 -9.81
C PRO A 219 12.16 19.95 -8.56
N LYS A 220 13.38 20.49 -8.58
CA LYS A 220 13.97 21.35 -7.53
C LYS A 220 14.18 20.65 -6.16
N VAL A 221 14.03 19.34 -6.09
CA VAL A 221 14.37 18.55 -4.89
C VAL A 221 15.78 18.02 -5.04
N GLU A 222 16.58 18.17 -3.99
CA GLU A 222 17.87 17.49 -3.85
C GLU A 222 17.64 16.24 -2.99
N TYR A 223 17.70 15.08 -3.63
CA TYR A 223 17.36 13.80 -3.05
C TYR A 223 18.33 13.38 -1.94
N LEU A 224 19.60 13.77 -2.02
CA LEU A 224 20.56 13.55 -0.93
C LEU A 224 20.16 14.24 0.38
N ARG A 225 19.50 15.40 0.29
CA ARG A 225 19.02 16.19 1.44
C ARG A 225 17.53 16.02 1.72
N VAL A 226 16.87 15.03 1.12
CA VAL A 226 15.42 14.85 1.23
C VAL A 226 14.95 14.73 2.68
N LYS A 227 15.73 14.08 3.55
CA LYS A 227 15.40 13.93 4.96
C LYS A 227 15.42 15.25 5.70
N ASP A 228 16.42 16.09 5.47
CA ASP A 228 16.53 17.41 6.09
C ASP A 228 15.43 18.33 5.60
N ILE A 229 15.11 18.26 4.30
CA ILE A 229 14.00 18.99 3.70
C ILE A 229 12.68 18.58 4.36
N LEU A 230 12.41 17.28 4.47
CA LEU A 230 11.18 16.77 5.10
C LEU A 230 11.13 17.10 6.60
N ALA A 231 12.25 17.05 7.31
CA ALA A 231 12.32 17.43 8.72
C ALA A 231 11.96 18.91 8.91
N LYS A 232 12.53 19.80 8.10
CA LYS A 232 12.21 21.24 8.12
C LYS A 232 10.75 21.52 7.73
N GLN A 233 10.23 20.81 6.73
CA GLN A 233 8.82 20.91 6.35
C GLN A 233 7.89 20.47 7.49
N ARG A 234 8.21 19.34 8.14
CA ARG A 234 7.45 18.84 9.30
C ARG A 234 7.52 19.82 10.46
N GLU A 235 8.68 20.38 10.75
CA GLU A 235 8.86 21.40 11.78
C GLU A 235 8.00 22.64 11.50
N ALA A 236 8.04 23.18 10.27
CA ALA A 236 7.22 24.34 9.89
C ALA A 236 5.70 24.06 10.00
N VAL A 237 5.26 22.85 9.64
CA VAL A 237 3.85 22.43 9.81
C VAL A 237 3.51 22.34 11.29
N LEU A 238 4.37 21.73 12.10
CA LEU A 238 4.16 21.61 13.54
C LEU A 238 4.12 22.98 14.23
N GLU A 239 5.01 23.90 13.88
CA GLU A 239 4.99 25.27 14.39
C GLU A 239 3.66 25.96 14.05
N LYS A 240 3.15 25.79 12.83
CA LYS A 240 1.86 26.36 12.44
C LYS A 240 0.68 25.73 13.17
N ILE A 241 0.72 24.42 13.40
CA ILE A 241 -0.26 23.70 14.21
C ILE A 241 -0.20 24.25 15.63
N GLN A 242 0.99 24.33 16.23
CA GLN A 242 1.25 24.85 17.57
C GLN A 242 0.73 26.27 17.78
N ALA A 243 0.83 27.15 16.78
CA ALA A 243 0.31 28.51 16.83
C ALA A 243 -1.23 28.59 16.81
N LYS A 244 -1.92 27.53 16.33
CA LYS A 244 -3.39 27.48 16.24
C LYS A 244 -4.03 26.56 17.29
N THR A 245 -3.32 25.54 17.74
CA THR A 245 -3.82 24.53 18.66
C THR A 245 -3.49 24.90 20.11
N ARG A 246 -4.37 24.49 21.02
CA ARG A 246 -4.12 24.53 22.46
C ARG A 246 -3.67 23.18 23.02
N SER A 247 -3.38 22.20 22.15
CA SER A 247 -3.00 20.83 22.56
C SER A 247 -1.70 20.74 23.36
N GLN A 248 -0.91 21.82 23.44
CA GLN A 248 0.28 21.89 24.30
C GLN A 248 -0.05 22.20 25.76
N ILE A 249 -1.27 22.67 26.05
CA ILE A 249 -1.73 22.96 27.41
C ILE A 249 -1.99 21.63 28.11
N VAL A 250 -1.19 21.33 29.12
CA VAL A 250 -1.40 20.16 29.98
C VAL A 250 -2.32 20.58 31.13
N TYR A 251 -3.60 20.19 31.04
CA TYR A 251 -4.56 20.41 32.10
C TYR A 251 -4.30 19.46 33.29
N PRO A 252 -4.55 19.89 34.54
CA PRO A 252 -4.43 19.00 35.69
C PRO A 252 -5.39 17.81 35.58
N GLY A 253 -4.96 16.65 36.08
CA GLY A 253 -5.80 15.45 36.09
C GLY A 253 -7.08 15.64 36.88
N MET A 254 -8.20 15.08 36.39
CA MET A 254 -9.51 15.16 37.03
C MET A 254 -9.49 14.49 38.41
N LYS A 255 -9.91 15.21 39.44
CA LYS A 255 -9.97 14.71 40.83
C LYS A 255 -11.29 13.99 41.14
N ASN A 256 -12.35 14.35 40.42
CA ASN A 256 -13.72 13.90 40.63
C ASN A 256 -13.84 12.36 40.68
N PHE A 257 -13.11 11.65 39.80
CA PHE A 257 -13.10 10.17 39.76
C PHE A 257 -12.28 9.50 40.87
N LYS A 258 -11.36 10.24 41.52
CA LYS A 258 -10.61 9.74 42.69
C LYS A 258 -11.39 9.94 43.99
N GLU A 259 -12.13 11.04 44.07
CA GLU A 259 -12.89 11.43 45.26
C GLU A 259 -14.26 10.74 45.33
N ASN A 260 -14.86 10.39 44.18
CA ASN A 260 -16.12 9.65 44.11
C ASN A 260 -16.04 8.49 43.11
N PRO A 261 -15.76 7.25 43.57
CA PRO A 261 -15.64 6.07 42.72
C PRO A 261 -16.94 5.65 42.00
N GLU A 262 -18.11 6.13 42.45
CA GLU A 262 -19.41 5.82 41.85
C GLU A 262 -19.84 6.85 40.78
N LEU A 263 -19.02 7.87 40.52
CA LEU A 263 -19.33 8.91 39.54
C LEU A 263 -19.23 8.36 38.11
N THR A 264 -20.38 8.21 37.45
CA THR A 264 -20.48 7.66 36.08
C THR A 264 -20.44 8.72 34.97
N GLU A 265 -20.86 9.95 35.25
CA GLU A 265 -20.94 11.03 34.26
C GLU A 265 -20.47 12.37 34.87
N ILE A 266 -19.77 13.16 34.04
CA ILE A 266 -19.35 14.53 34.37
C ILE A 266 -19.90 15.45 33.28
N ASP A 267 -20.45 16.59 33.69
CA ASP A 267 -20.83 17.65 32.76
C ASP A 267 -19.59 18.12 31.96
N PRO A 268 -19.55 17.94 30.62
CA PRO A 268 -18.42 18.35 29.81
C PRO A 268 -18.10 19.86 29.92
N PHE A 269 -19.10 20.71 30.21
CA PHE A 269 -18.89 22.15 30.40
C PHE A 269 -18.18 22.49 31.73
N SER A 270 -18.12 21.56 32.67
CA SER A 270 -17.36 21.74 33.92
C SER A 270 -15.85 21.53 33.74
N ILE A 271 -15.40 21.04 32.58
CA ILE A 271 -14.00 20.74 32.29
C ILE A 271 -13.40 21.90 31.47
N PRO A 272 -12.47 22.71 32.02
CA PRO A 272 -11.92 23.88 31.34
C PRO A 272 -11.35 23.60 29.95
N GLY A 273 -10.63 22.48 29.79
CA GLY A 273 -10.05 22.08 28.50
C GLY A 273 -11.08 21.73 27.42
N ILE A 274 -12.27 21.26 27.79
CA ILE A 274 -13.36 20.95 26.84
C ILE A 274 -13.99 22.26 26.36
N VAL A 275 -14.33 23.16 27.29
CA VAL A 275 -14.90 24.48 26.97
C VAL A 275 -13.95 25.29 26.09
N GLU A 276 -12.66 25.30 26.43
CA GLU A 276 -11.63 26.03 25.69
C GLU A 276 -11.37 25.45 24.29
N SER A 277 -11.70 24.19 24.04
CA SER A 277 -11.53 23.54 22.74
C SER A 277 -12.63 23.92 21.72
N GLY A 278 -13.69 24.60 22.17
CA GLY A 278 -14.87 24.86 21.34
C GLY A 278 -15.71 23.60 21.08
N TRP A 279 -15.59 22.61 21.98
CA TRP A 279 -16.39 21.40 21.93
C TRP A 279 -17.89 21.73 22.03
N THR A 280 -18.68 20.99 21.25
CA THR A 280 -20.14 21.08 21.27
C THR A 280 -20.74 19.68 21.42
N PRO A 281 -21.92 19.54 22.05
CA PRO A 281 -22.62 18.26 22.15
C PRO A 281 -22.82 17.59 20.78
N GLU A 282 -23.03 18.38 19.72
CA GLU A 282 -23.17 17.89 18.34
C GLU A 282 -21.87 17.27 17.82
N MET A 283 -20.69 17.85 18.13
CA MET A 283 -19.40 17.27 17.79
C MET A 283 -19.19 15.92 18.47
N ASP A 284 -19.63 15.77 19.72
CA ASP A 284 -19.56 14.51 20.45
C ASP A 284 -20.57 13.48 19.92
N GLU A 285 -21.76 13.92 19.54
CA GLU A 285 -22.72 13.05 18.86
C GLU A 285 -22.16 12.54 17.52
N ILE A 286 -21.50 13.40 16.74
CA ILE A 286 -20.82 13.00 15.50
C ILE A 286 -19.65 12.04 15.78
N SER A 287 -18.86 12.28 16.84
CA SER A 287 -17.76 11.39 17.22
C SER A 287 -18.24 10.06 17.81
N ARG A 288 -19.43 10.05 18.43
CA ARG A 288 -20.08 8.87 19.03
C ARG A 288 -20.97 8.12 18.06
N ARG A 289 -21.39 8.73 16.92
CA ARG A 289 -21.92 7.98 15.78
C ARG A 289 -20.88 6.92 15.47
N HIS A 290 -21.26 5.66 15.75
CA HIS A 290 -20.36 4.53 15.82
C HIS A 290 -19.27 4.64 14.76
N ALA A 291 -18.01 4.54 15.18
CA ALA A 291 -16.90 4.37 14.24
C ALA A 291 -17.35 3.35 13.20
N ARG A 292 -17.44 3.78 11.94
CA ARG A 292 -18.04 2.99 10.85
C ARG A 292 -17.48 1.58 10.96
N SER A 293 -18.36 0.60 11.15
CA SER A 293 -17.92 -0.78 11.28
C SER A 293 -17.10 -1.16 10.04
N LYS A 294 -16.22 -2.15 10.15
CA LYS A 294 -15.48 -2.64 8.97
C LYS A 294 -16.45 -2.97 7.82
N LEU A 295 -17.61 -3.53 8.17
CA LEU A 295 -18.69 -3.82 7.22
C LEU A 295 -19.27 -2.54 6.60
N ASN A 296 -19.61 -1.53 7.40
CA ASN A 296 -20.15 -0.26 6.88
C ASN A 296 -19.16 0.45 5.96
N THR A 297 -17.88 0.51 6.34
CA THR A 297 -16.82 1.08 5.50
C THR A 297 -16.71 0.34 4.15
N TRP A 298 -16.82 -0.99 4.18
CA TRP A 298 -16.83 -1.79 2.96
C TRP A 298 -18.09 -1.59 2.13
N GLN A 299 -19.27 -1.51 2.75
CA GLN A 299 -20.54 -1.20 2.06
C GLN A 299 -20.43 0.12 1.29
N ILE A 300 -19.92 1.20 1.93
CA ILE A 300 -19.71 2.51 1.29
C ILE A 300 -18.80 2.37 0.08
N THR A 301 -17.69 1.65 0.24
CA THR A 301 -16.71 1.45 -0.82
C THR A 301 -17.33 0.73 -2.01
N VAL A 302 -18.06 -0.37 -1.77
CA VAL A 302 -18.68 -1.17 -2.84
C VAL A 302 -19.77 -0.39 -3.55
N VAL A 303 -20.62 0.36 -2.84
CA VAL A 303 -21.65 1.19 -3.49
C VAL A 303 -21.00 2.29 -4.34
N GLY A 304 -19.94 2.94 -3.85
CA GLY A 304 -19.18 3.92 -4.62
C GLY A 304 -18.57 3.33 -5.89
N GLU A 305 -17.99 2.13 -5.82
CA GLU A 305 -17.48 1.42 -7.00
C GLU A 305 -18.60 1.00 -7.97
N MET A 306 -19.77 0.60 -7.45
CA MET A 306 -20.94 0.28 -8.27
C MET A 306 -21.45 1.51 -9.02
N LEU A 307 -21.50 2.69 -8.39
CA LEU A 307 -21.98 3.93 -9.02
C LEU A 307 -21.17 4.35 -10.24
N VAL A 308 -19.86 4.10 -10.24
CA VAL A 308 -18.94 4.42 -11.35
C VAL A 308 -18.76 3.29 -12.36
N HIS A 309 -19.36 2.13 -12.11
CA HIS A 309 -19.26 0.98 -13.01
C HIS A 309 -19.95 1.29 -14.37
N PRO A 310 -19.36 0.93 -15.53
CA PRO A 310 -19.92 1.28 -16.85
C PRO A 310 -21.37 0.83 -17.10
N SER A 311 -21.77 -0.27 -16.44
CA SER A 311 -23.13 -0.84 -16.52
C SER A 311 -24.12 -0.23 -15.51
N ALA A 312 -23.73 0.76 -14.71
CA ALA A 312 -24.56 1.29 -13.63
C ALA A 312 -25.52 2.41 -14.03
N TRP A 313 -25.34 3.00 -15.22
CA TRP A 313 -26.13 4.14 -15.70
C TRP A 313 -27.66 4.01 -15.55
N PRO A 314 -28.32 2.84 -15.70
CA PRO A 314 -29.77 2.74 -15.52
C PRO A 314 -30.21 2.74 -14.06
N PHE A 315 -29.29 2.51 -13.12
CA PHE A 315 -29.58 2.27 -11.71
C PHE A 315 -29.10 3.41 -10.82
N GLN A 316 -28.51 4.47 -11.38
CA GLN A 316 -27.93 5.57 -10.61
C GLN A 316 -28.98 6.36 -9.83
N LYS A 317 -30.23 6.40 -10.32
CA LYS A 317 -31.33 7.16 -9.71
C LYS A 317 -32.61 6.32 -9.70
N PRO A 318 -33.60 6.68 -8.86
CA PRO A 318 -34.93 6.11 -8.93
C PRO A 318 -35.52 6.25 -10.35
N VAL A 319 -36.30 5.26 -10.78
CA VAL A 319 -37.00 5.29 -12.07
C VAL A 319 -38.08 6.38 -12.04
N ASP A 320 -38.06 7.30 -13.00
CA ASP A 320 -39.06 8.36 -13.06
C ASP A 320 -40.43 7.80 -13.51
N SER A 321 -41.47 7.99 -12.68
CA SER A 321 -42.84 7.56 -13.00
C SER A 321 -43.49 8.36 -14.11
N GLN A 322 -42.97 9.54 -14.46
CA GLN A 322 -43.42 10.30 -15.62
C GLN A 322 -42.88 9.70 -16.93
N GLU A 323 -41.65 9.19 -16.90
CA GLU A 323 -41.02 8.54 -18.06
C GLU A 323 -41.47 7.08 -18.22
N VAL A 324 -41.71 6.38 -17.10
CA VAL A 324 -42.11 4.97 -17.08
C VAL A 324 -43.38 4.79 -16.20
N PRO A 325 -44.58 5.11 -16.72
CA PRO A 325 -45.80 5.23 -15.92
C PRO A 325 -46.29 3.95 -15.24
N ASP A 326 -45.99 2.79 -15.81
CA ASP A 326 -46.42 1.49 -15.29
C ASP A 326 -45.39 0.81 -14.37
N TYR A 327 -44.20 1.40 -14.20
CA TYR A 327 -43.10 0.79 -13.47
C TYR A 327 -43.48 0.39 -12.05
N TYR A 328 -44.05 1.31 -11.27
CA TYR A 328 -44.44 1.08 -9.88
C TYR A 328 -45.70 0.22 -9.72
N ASN A 329 -46.41 -0.07 -10.82
CA ASN A 329 -47.48 -1.07 -10.82
C ASN A 329 -46.91 -2.50 -10.85
N VAL A 330 -45.74 -2.68 -11.48
CA VAL A 330 -45.05 -3.96 -11.62
C VAL A 330 -44.04 -4.18 -10.49
N VAL A 331 -43.20 -3.18 -10.20
CA VAL A 331 -42.14 -3.22 -9.19
C VAL A 331 -42.66 -2.70 -7.85
N LYS A 332 -42.70 -3.58 -6.83
CA LYS A 332 -43.27 -3.27 -5.50
C LYS A 332 -42.26 -2.78 -4.47
N GLU A 333 -41.01 -3.19 -4.60
CA GLU A 333 -39.93 -2.78 -3.70
C GLU A 333 -38.82 -2.10 -4.52
N PRO A 334 -39.04 -0.87 -5.02
CA PRO A 334 -38.05 -0.17 -5.82
C PRO A 334 -36.76 0.06 -5.04
N MET A 335 -35.63 -0.09 -5.72
CA MET A 335 -34.30 0.20 -5.19
C MET A 335 -33.40 0.67 -6.34
N ASP A 336 -32.51 1.60 -6.03
CA ASP A 336 -31.53 2.20 -6.92
C ASP A 336 -30.25 2.52 -6.14
N LEU A 337 -29.16 2.86 -6.84
CA LEU A 337 -27.85 3.07 -6.22
C LEU A 337 -27.78 4.34 -5.37
N MET A 338 -28.53 5.40 -5.69
CA MET A 338 -28.57 6.61 -4.87
C MET A 338 -29.33 6.35 -3.56
N THR A 339 -30.44 5.62 -3.62
CA THR A 339 -31.16 5.17 -2.41
C THR A 339 -30.30 4.22 -1.57
N LEU A 340 -29.61 3.26 -2.21
CA LEU A 340 -28.72 2.33 -1.53
C LEU A 340 -27.53 3.05 -0.86
N GLU A 341 -26.94 4.04 -1.52
CA GLU A 341 -25.86 4.90 -0.98
C GLU A 341 -26.33 5.64 0.28
N SER A 342 -27.46 6.33 0.21
CA SER A 342 -28.05 7.03 1.36
C SER A 342 -28.32 6.08 2.54
N ASN A 343 -28.85 4.87 2.27
CA ASN A 343 -29.10 3.89 3.31
C ASN A 343 -27.81 3.36 3.97
N VAL A 344 -26.73 3.21 3.21
CA VAL A 344 -25.42 2.82 3.73
C VAL A 344 -24.79 3.94 4.56
N ASP A 345 -24.91 5.20 4.12
CA ASP A 345 -24.41 6.36 4.87
C ASP A 345 -25.14 6.56 6.20
N GLU A 346 -26.43 6.25 6.23
CA GLU A 346 -27.26 6.22 7.46
C GLU A 346 -27.08 4.93 8.27
N ASN A 347 -26.17 4.04 7.87
CA ASN A 347 -25.84 2.78 8.55
C ASN A 347 -27.07 1.86 8.77
N LYS A 348 -28.01 1.82 7.82
CA LYS A 348 -29.24 0.99 7.89
C LYS A 348 -29.02 -0.51 7.74
N TYR A 349 -27.80 -0.93 7.40
CA TYR A 349 -27.46 -2.33 7.13
C TYR A 349 -26.51 -2.92 8.18
N PRO A 350 -27.02 -3.38 9.33
CA PRO A 350 -26.19 -3.90 10.41
C PRO A 350 -25.52 -5.25 10.06
N THR A 351 -26.05 -5.97 9.06
CA THR A 351 -25.53 -7.26 8.61
C THR A 351 -25.27 -7.25 7.10
N LEU A 352 -24.34 -8.11 6.66
CA LEU A 352 -24.04 -8.29 5.24
C LEU A 352 -25.29 -8.71 4.46
N ASP A 353 -26.09 -9.62 5.01
CA ASP A 353 -27.28 -10.13 4.35
C ASP A 353 -28.35 -9.05 4.14
N ALA A 354 -28.51 -8.12 5.10
CA ALA A 354 -29.44 -7.01 4.95
C ALA A 354 -29.05 -6.11 3.76
N PHE A 355 -27.75 -5.81 3.62
CA PHE A 355 -27.22 -5.03 2.51
C PHE A 355 -27.35 -5.76 1.17
N VAL A 356 -26.94 -7.04 1.11
CA VAL A 356 -27.03 -7.87 -0.10
C VAL A 356 -28.46 -7.99 -0.59
N ARG A 357 -29.42 -8.17 0.32
CA ARG A 357 -30.84 -8.28 -0.02
C ARG A 357 -31.36 -7.04 -0.75
N ASP A 358 -31.04 -5.84 -0.26
CA ASP A 358 -31.49 -4.60 -0.91
C ASP A 358 -30.71 -4.32 -2.20
N ALA A 359 -29.40 -4.58 -2.24
CA ALA A 359 -28.61 -4.44 -3.46
C ALA A 359 -29.15 -5.34 -4.60
N ARG A 360 -29.58 -6.58 -4.28
CA ARG A 360 -30.15 -7.51 -5.27
C ARG A 360 -31.46 -7.01 -5.88
N LYS A 361 -32.27 -6.26 -5.14
CA LYS A 361 -33.51 -5.66 -5.67
C LYS A 361 -33.26 -4.81 -6.91
N ILE A 362 -32.12 -4.13 -6.99
CA ILE A 362 -31.74 -3.32 -8.17
C ILE A 362 -31.75 -4.19 -9.44
N PHE A 363 -31.14 -5.37 -9.37
CA PHE A 363 -31.01 -6.29 -10.50
C PHE A 363 -32.30 -7.07 -10.75
N ASP A 364 -32.94 -7.53 -9.69
CA ASP A 364 -34.13 -8.37 -9.77
C ASP A 364 -35.34 -7.55 -10.27
N ASN A 365 -35.51 -6.33 -9.78
CA ASN A 365 -36.54 -5.42 -10.30
C ASN A 365 -36.29 -5.10 -11.77
N CYS A 366 -35.02 -4.86 -12.15
CA CYS A 366 -34.66 -4.63 -13.54
C CYS A 366 -35.05 -5.81 -14.42
N ARG A 367 -34.76 -7.05 -14.01
CA ARG A 367 -35.10 -8.27 -14.79
C ARG A 367 -36.58 -8.62 -14.74
N ASN A 368 -37.28 -8.28 -13.67
CA ASN A 368 -38.72 -8.50 -13.57
C ASN A 368 -39.49 -7.56 -14.50
N TYR A 369 -39.05 -6.30 -14.61
CA TYR A 369 -39.70 -5.32 -15.47
C TYR A 369 -39.23 -5.40 -16.93
N ASN A 370 -37.93 -5.60 -17.16
CA ASN A 370 -37.36 -5.61 -18.51
C ASN A 370 -37.19 -7.03 -19.04
N GLY A 371 -37.46 -7.24 -20.33
CA GLY A 371 -37.25 -8.53 -20.97
C GLY A 371 -35.79 -8.96 -21.09
N GLU A 372 -35.59 -10.28 -21.21
CA GLU A 372 -34.27 -10.88 -21.42
C GLU A 372 -33.61 -10.35 -22.71
N GLY A 373 -32.30 -10.09 -22.66
CA GLY A 373 -31.54 -9.60 -23.80
C GLY A 373 -31.58 -8.08 -24.03
N THR A 374 -32.43 -7.34 -23.31
CA THR A 374 -32.44 -5.86 -23.34
C THR A 374 -31.13 -5.27 -22.83
N ARG A 375 -30.85 -4.00 -23.18
CA ARG A 375 -29.66 -3.29 -22.67
C ARG A 375 -29.68 -3.20 -21.14
N TYR A 376 -30.85 -2.96 -20.55
CA TYR A 376 -31.07 -2.93 -19.10
C TYR A 376 -30.75 -4.28 -18.45
N TRP A 377 -31.24 -5.39 -19.02
CA TRP A 377 -30.94 -6.74 -18.53
C TRP A 377 -29.44 -7.04 -18.54
N ARG A 378 -28.74 -6.70 -19.63
CA ARG A 378 -27.28 -6.88 -19.72
C ARG A 378 -26.55 -6.03 -18.69
N CYS A 379 -27.01 -4.79 -18.47
CA CYS A 379 -26.46 -3.91 -17.45
C CYS A 379 -26.64 -4.50 -16.03
N ALA A 380 -27.84 -5.00 -15.69
CA ALA A 380 -28.11 -5.66 -14.43
C ALA A 380 -27.22 -6.88 -14.22
N THR A 381 -27.12 -7.75 -15.23
CA THR A 381 -26.27 -8.96 -15.18
C THR A 381 -24.80 -8.62 -14.97
N SER A 382 -24.31 -7.60 -15.67
CA SER A 382 -22.91 -7.16 -15.57
C SER A 382 -22.60 -6.53 -14.21
N LEU A 383 -23.48 -5.68 -13.69
CA LEU A 383 -23.27 -5.01 -12.40
C LEU A 383 -23.45 -5.98 -11.21
N GLU A 384 -24.40 -6.92 -11.32
CA GLU A 384 -24.61 -7.97 -10.33
C GLU A 384 -23.40 -8.88 -10.21
N LYS A 385 -22.79 -9.29 -11.33
CA LYS A 385 -21.56 -10.08 -11.31
C LYS A 385 -20.43 -9.35 -10.56
N PHE A 386 -20.25 -8.06 -10.85
CA PHE A 386 -19.29 -7.22 -10.16
C PHE A 386 -19.56 -7.17 -8.65
N PHE A 387 -20.82 -6.96 -8.26
CA PHE A 387 -21.24 -6.97 -6.86
C PHE A 387 -20.96 -8.30 -6.17
N ASP A 388 -21.24 -9.41 -6.83
CA ASP A 388 -21.04 -10.76 -6.30
C ASP A 388 -19.57 -11.10 -6.08
N ASP A 389 -18.69 -10.67 -6.99
CA ASP A 389 -17.25 -10.79 -6.84
C ASP A 389 -16.77 -10.03 -5.59
N LYS A 390 -17.30 -8.82 -5.33
CA LYS A 390 -16.98 -8.03 -4.13
C LYS A 390 -17.49 -8.68 -2.85
N VAL A 391 -18.71 -9.22 -2.84
CA VAL A 391 -19.27 -9.95 -1.69
C VAL A 391 -18.43 -11.19 -1.38
N LYS A 392 -18.00 -11.93 -2.40
CA LYS A 392 -17.14 -13.12 -2.25
C LYS A 392 -15.77 -12.75 -1.70
N GLU A 393 -15.16 -11.68 -2.23
CA GLU A 393 -13.90 -11.14 -1.72
C GLU A 393 -14.00 -10.78 -0.22
N TRP A 394 -15.07 -10.08 0.17
CA TRP A 394 -15.33 -9.73 1.56
C TRP A 394 -15.41 -10.97 2.47
N LYS A 395 -16.25 -11.95 2.13
CA LYS A 395 -16.40 -13.19 2.90
C LYS A 395 -15.06 -13.91 3.09
N SER A 396 -14.26 -14.01 2.03
CA SER A 396 -12.94 -14.66 2.06
C SER A 396 -11.91 -13.97 2.96
N ARG A 397 -12.05 -12.66 3.18
CA ARG A 397 -11.18 -11.86 4.06
C ARG A 397 -11.60 -11.95 5.52
N THR A 398 -12.89 -12.17 5.81
CA THR A 398 -13.43 -12.21 7.17
C THR A 398 -13.48 -13.60 7.79
N GLU A 399 -13.39 -14.66 6.98
CA GLU A 399 -13.35 -16.07 7.43
C GLU A 399 -11.92 -16.57 7.77
N LYS A 400 -10.90 -15.75 7.55
CA LYS A 400 -9.51 -15.96 7.99
C LYS A 400 -9.23 -15.18 9.26
#